data_AF-A0A2G2XML9-F1
#
_entry.id   AF-A0A2G2XML9-F1
#
_cell.length_a   1.000
_cell.length_b   1.000
_cell.length_c   1.000
_cell.angle_alpha   90.00
_cell.angle_beta   90.00
_cell.angle_gamma   90.00
#
_symmetry.space_group_name_H-M   'P 1'
#
loop_
_entity.id
_entity.type
_entity.pdbx_description
1 polymer ?
#
loop_
_entity_poly.entity_id
_entity_poly.type
_entity_poly.pdbx_seq_one_letter_code
_entity_poly.pdbx_strand_id
1 'polypeptide(L)'
;MGWGNIYKRRVKVFAVAVIIYFDYKALQKREKLLNNSQKASLWEKAHERNARRVLNLIVELEGLWVKLGQYLSTRADVLPEAYTFLLKQLQDSLPPRSLKEVCQTIEKELGKTMDDLFLDFDKVPLATASIAQVHRATLSDGQEVVVKVQHDGIKAVILEDLKNAKSIVDWIAWAEPQYNFHPMIDEWCKEAPKELDFNHEAENTRKVSKNLHCNKRCDDNKPANHVDVLIPEVIQSTEKVLILEYMDGVRLNDTESLQALGVDKQKLVEEITRAYAHQIYVDGFFNGDPHPGNFLVSKEPPHRPILLDFGLTKLLSSDLKQALAKMFLAAAEACHQGPAG
;
A
#
# COMPACT_ATOMS: atom_id res chain seq x y z
N MET A 1 -13.04 13.27 13.69
CA MET A 1 -13.04 12.15 14.65
C MET A 1 -11.59 11.92 15.01
N GLY A 2 -11.18 12.20 16.25
CA GLY A 2 -9.78 11.99 16.66
C GLY A 2 -9.49 10.50 16.82
N TRP A 3 -8.21 10.13 16.76
CA TRP A 3 -7.69 8.74 16.83
C TRP A 3 -8.09 7.90 18.07
N GLY A 4 -8.90 8.46 18.97
CA GLY A 4 -9.27 7.86 20.23
C GLY A 4 -8.13 7.87 21.24
N ASN A 5 -8.45 7.56 22.50
CA ASN A 5 -7.43 7.40 23.54
C ASN A 5 -6.63 6.11 23.26
N ILE A 6 -5.30 6.22 23.13
CA ILE A 6 -4.36 5.10 22.90
C ILE A 6 -4.62 3.93 23.87
N TYR A 7 -4.91 4.22 25.14
CA TYR A 7 -5.23 3.20 26.13
C TYR A 7 -6.51 2.44 25.78
N LYS A 8 -7.56 3.14 25.34
CA LYS A 8 -8.83 2.50 24.91
C LYS A 8 -8.61 1.63 23.68
N ARG A 9 -7.78 2.07 22.72
CA ARG A 9 -7.42 1.26 21.53
C ARG A 9 -6.77 -0.05 21.96
N ARG A 10 -5.75 0.03 22.82
CA ARG A 10 -5.06 -1.14 23.38
C ARG A 10 -6.04 -2.10 24.05
N VAL A 11 -6.87 -1.62 24.95
CA VAL A 11 -7.86 -2.47 25.65
C VAL A 11 -8.77 -3.22 24.66
N LYS A 12 -9.26 -2.53 23.62
CA LYS A 12 -10.11 -3.16 22.59
C LYS A 12 -9.36 -4.24 21.80
N VAL A 13 -8.15 -3.93 21.35
CA VAL A 13 -7.29 -4.85 20.59
C VAL A 13 -7.07 -6.15 21.37
N PHE A 14 -6.64 -6.04 22.63
CA PHE A 14 -6.41 -7.21 23.47
C PHE A 14 -7.70 -7.95 23.84
N ALA A 15 -8.80 -7.23 24.12
CA ALA A 15 -10.08 -7.86 24.42
C ALA A 15 -10.58 -8.72 23.25
N VAL A 16 -10.52 -8.19 22.02
CA VAL A 16 -10.93 -8.94 20.82
C VAL A 16 -9.98 -10.12 20.56
N ALA A 17 -8.67 -9.94 20.73
CA ALA A 17 -7.69 -11.03 20.58
C ALA A 17 -7.98 -12.18 21.55
N VAL A 18 -8.25 -11.87 22.83
CA VAL A 18 -8.61 -12.85 23.86
C VAL A 18 -9.92 -13.56 23.53
N ILE A 19 -10.94 -12.83 23.08
CA ILE A 19 -12.23 -13.41 22.67
C ILE A 19 -12.04 -14.40 21.51
N ILE A 20 -11.29 -14.01 20.48
CA ILE A 20 -11.02 -14.86 19.31
C ILE A 20 -10.25 -16.13 19.73
N TYR A 21 -9.21 -15.97 20.56
CA TYR A 21 -8.42 -17.09 21.06
C TYR A 21 -9.28 -18.12 21.81
N PHE A 22 -10.09 -17.65 22.77
CA PHE A 22 -10.96 -18.56 23.53
C PHE A 22 -12.07 -19.17 22.67
N ASP A 23 -12.55 -18.47 21.65
CA ASP A 23 -13.52 -19.02 20.69
C ASP A 23 -12.94 -20.20 19.91
N TYR A 24 -11.71 -20.06 19.39
CA TYR A 24 -11.01 -21.17 18.73
C TYR A 24 -10.64 -22.31 19.70
N LYS A 25 -10.24 -22.00 20.94
CA LYS A 25 -9.98 -23.04 21.95
C LYS A 25 -11.23 -23.81 22.35
N ALA A 26 -12.37 -23.14 22.47
CA ALA A 26 -13.65 -23.79 22.71
C ALA A 26 -14.06 -24.67 21.52
N LEU A 27 -13.82 -24.19 20.30
CA LEU A 27 -14.07 -24.95 19.07
C LEU A 27 -13.22 -26.22 18.98
N GLN A 28 -11.90 -26.12 19.20
CA GLN A 28 -10.98 -27.27 19.21
C GLN A 28 -11.38 -28.34 20.24
N LYS A 29 -11.96 -27.95 21.38
CA LYS A 29 -12.50 -28.89 22.36
C LYS A 29 -13.79 -29.56 21.88
N ARG A 30 -14.70 -28.81 21.27
CA ARG A 30 -16.00 -29.31 20.75
C ARG A 30 -15.82 -30.24 19.55
N GLU A 31 -14.84 -29.96 18.69
CA GLU A 31 -14.54 -30.75 17.50
C GLU A 31 -14.21 -32.22 17.80
N LYS A 32 -13.57 -32.49 18.96
CA LYS A 32 -13.23 -33.85 19.40
C LYS A 32 -14.45 -34.77 19.55
N LEU A 33 -15.65 -34.21 19.61
CA LEU A 33 -16.91 -34.93 19.84
C LEU A 33 -17.79 -35.04 18.59
N LEU A 34 -17.33 -34.58 17.41
CA LEU A 34 -18.15 -34.43 16.20
C LEU A 34 -17.67 -35.27 15.01
N ASN A 35 -18.57 -35.53 14.06
CA ASN A 35 -18.29 -36.22 12.79
C ASN A 35 -17.67 -35.26 11.75
N ASN A 36 -16.87 -35.78 10.81
CA ASN A 36 -16.08 -34.97 9.89
C ASN A 36 -16.87 -33.94 9.05
N SER A 37 -18.09 -34.26 8.61
CA SER A 37 -18.95 -33.31 7.86
C SER A 37 -19.43 -32.13 8.71
N GLN A 38 -19.63 -32.35 10.02
CA GLN A 38 -20.04 -31.31 10.96
C GLN A 38 -18.86 -30.40 11.37
N LYS A 39 -17.63 -30.93 11.34
CA LYS A 39 -16.41 -30.18 11.67
C LYS A 39 -16.18 -29.03 10.71
N ALA A 40 -16.21 -29.29 9.40
CA ALA A 40 -15.93 -28.28 8.38
C ALA A 40 -16.87 -27.07 8.50
N SER A 41 -18.19 -27.31 8.59
CA SER A 41 -19.18 -26.24 8.75
C SER A 41 -19.02 -25.47 10.08
N LEU A 42 -18.59 -26.13 11.15
CA LEU A 42 -18.37 -25.49 12.45
C LEU A 42 -17.14 -24.57 12.42
N TRP A 43 -16.06 -25.00 11.77
CA TRP A 43 -14.86 -24.20 11.53
C TRP A 43 -15.15 -22.98 10.66
N GLU A 44 -15.87 -23.17 9.56
CA GLU A 44 -16.28 -22.08 8.66
C GLU A 44 -17.07 -21.00 9.40
N LYS A 45 -18.08 -21.39 10.20
CA LYS A 45 -18.86 -20.46 11.03
C LYS A 45 -18.02 -19.72 12.07
N ALA A 46 -17.02 -20.40 12.65
CA ALA A 46 -16.11 -19.76 13.60
C ALA A 46 -15.17 -18.78 12.90
N HIS A 47 -14.65 -19.12 11.71
CA HIS A 47 -13.85 -18.23 10.89
C HIS A 47 -14.64 -17.00 10.49
N GLU A 48 -15.87 -17.15 9.98
CA GLU A 48 -16.72 -16.02 9.58
C GLU A 48 -17.02 -15.09 10.76
N ARG A 49 -17.41 -15.65 11.92
CA ARG A 49 -17.69 -14.86 13.12
C ARG A 49 -16.46 -14.07 13.58
N ASN A 50 -15.30 -14.71 13.63
CA ASN A 50 -14.08 -14.05 14.09
C ASN A 50 -13.51 -13.07 13.06
N ALA A 51 -13.63 -13.38 11.77
CA ALA A 51 -13.32 -12.44 10.69
C ALA A 51 -14.17 -11.17 10.78
N ARG A 52 -15.47 -11.29 11.11
CA ARG A 52 -16.35 -10.13 11.36
C ARG A 52 -15.89 -9.30 12.56
N ARG A 53 -15.49 -9.95 13.66
CA ARG A 53 -14.94 -9.26 14.85
C ARG A 53 -13.68 -8.47 14.49
N VAL A 54 -12.78 -9.07 13.72
CA VAL A 54 -11.55 -8.42 13.25
C VAL A 54 -11.86 -7.25 12.32
N LEU A 55 -12.73 -7.44 11.31
CA LEU A 55 -13.12 -6.38 10.39
C LEU A 55 -13.71 -5.17 11.13
N ASN A 56 -14.67 -5.40 12.02
CA ASN A 56 -15.30 -4.31 12.78
C ASN A 56 -14.29 -3.54 13.64
N LEU A 57 -13.34 -4.26 14.26
CA LEU A 57 -12.27 -3.64 15.03
C LEU A 57 -11.34 -2.82 14.14
N ILE A 58 -10.95 -3.34 12.98
CA ILE A 58 -10.07 -2.65 12.03
C ILE A 58 -10.71 -1.35 11.54
N VAL A 59 -12.00 -1.40 11.15
CA VAL A 59 -12.74 -0.21 10.70
C VAL A 59 -12.85 0.82 11.80
N GLU A 60 -13.09 0.40 13.05
CA GLU A 60 -13.17 1.31 14.18
C GLU A 60 -11.82 1.95 14.53
N LEU A 61 -10.73 1.18 14.44
CA LEU A 61 -9.41 1.64 14.85
C LEU A 61 -8.72 2.47 13.76
N GLU A 62 -8.99 2.23 12.48
CA GLU A 62 -8.33 2.92 11.36
C GLU A 62 -6.79 2.77 11.41
N GLY A 63 -6.06 3.54 10.59
CA GLY A 63 -4.60 3.63 10.63
C GLY A 63 -3.91 2.30 10.32
N LEU A 64 -2.98 1.89 11.20
CA LEU A 64 -2.19 0.66 11.01
C LEU A 64 -3.06 -0.57 10.76
N TRP A 65 -4.18 -0.69 11.48
CA TRP A 65 -5.03 -1.88 11.44
C TRP A 65 -5.71 -2.05 10.08
N VAL A 66 -6.07 -0.94 9.42
CA VAL A 66 -6.61 -0.98 8.04
C VAL A 66 -5.54 -1.49 7.09
N LYS A 67 -4.33 -0.96 7.20
CA LYS A 67 -3.21 -1.39 6.37
C LYS A 67 -2.86 -2.87 6.58
N LEU A 68 -2.87 -3.33 7.84
CA LEU A 68 -2.68 -4.75 8.16
C LEU A 68 -3.80 -5.61 7.58
N GLY A 69 -5.05 -5.16 7.65
CA GLY A 69 -6.20 -5.83 7.03
C GLY A 69 -6.08 -5.91 5.51
N GLN A 70 -5.68 -4.83 4.85
CA GLN A 70 -5.42 -4.80 3.41
C GLN A 70 -4.34 -5.82 3.02
N TYR A 71 -3.22 -5.84 3.72
CA TYR A 71 -2.16 -6.82 3.50
C TYR A 71 -2.62 -8.25 3.73
N LEU A 72 -3.32 -8.52 4.83
CA LEU A 72 -3.81 -9.86 5.16
C LEU A 72 -4.90 -10.34 4.20
N SER A 73 -5.66 -9.43 3.58
CA SER A 73 -6.70 -9.78 2.60
C SER A 73 -6.16 -10.44 1.33
N THR A 74 -4.87 -10.22 1.01
CA THR A 74 -4.19 -10.81 -0.15
C THR A 74 -3.41 -12.09 0.19
N ARG A 75 -3.35 -12.47 1.48
CA ARG A 75 -2.56 -13.60 1.99
C ARG A 75 -3.42 -14.82 2.31
N ALA A 76 -3.94 -15.47 1.27
CA ALA A 76 -4.70 -16.72 1.39
C ALA A 76 -3.88 -17.90 1.96
N ASP A 77 -2.55 -17.78 1.94
CA ASP A 77 -1.60 -18.70 2.56
C ASP A 77 -1.52 -18.55 4.09
N VAL A 78 -1.94 -17.39 4.63
CA VAL A 78 -1.86 -17.07 6.06
C VAL A 78 -3.21 -17.17 6.75
N LEU A 79 -4.29 -16.72 6.09
CA LEU A 79 -5.62 -16.64 6.69
C LEU A 79 -6.65 -17.53 5.98
N PRO A 80 -7.63 -18.08 6.73
CA PRO A 80 -8.77 -18.78 6.15
C PRO A 80 -9.58 -17.89 5.20
N GLU A 81 -10.27 -18.49 4.22
CA GLU A 81 -11.03 -17.80 3.18
C GLU A 81 -12.04 -16.77 3.73
N ALA A 82 -12.74 -17.10 4.83
CA ALA A 82 -13.70 -16.18 5.44
C ALA A 82 -13.05 -14.85 5.89
N TYR A 83 -11.78 -14.85 6.29
CA TYR A 83 -11.05 -13.63 6.62
C TYR A 83 -10.67 -12.86 5.38
N THR A 84 -10.04 -13.51 4.39
CA THR A 84 -9.59 -12.81 3.18
C THR A 84 -10.77 -12.22 2.41
N PHE A 85 -11.89 -12.95 2.33
CA PHE A 85 -13.15 -12.47 1.74
C PHE A 85 -13.67 -11.21 2.43
N LEU A 86 -13.76 -11.19 3.77
CA LEU A 86 -14.29 -10.04 4.50
C LEU A 86 -13.32 -8.85 4.53
N LEU A 87 -12.01 -9.09 4.65
CA LEU A 87 -11.01 -8.03 4.69
C LEU A 87 -10.77 -7.35 3.34
N LYS A 88 -11.16 -7.98 2.21
CA LYS A 88 -11.12 -7.33 0.88
C LYS A 88 -11.90 -6.01 0.83
N GLN A 89 -12.94 -5.86 1.65
CA GLN A 89 -13.72 -4.62 1.76
C GLN A 89 -12.88 -3.43 2.28
N LEU A 90 -11.74 -3.68 2.91
CA LEU A 90 -10.82 -2.64 3.38
C LEU A 90 -9.96 -2.03 2.24
N GLN A 91 -10.05 -2.57 1.03
CA GLN A 91 -9.37 -2.03 -0.15
C GLN A 91 -10.09 -0.80 -0.72
N ASP A 92 -11.33 -0.55 -0.30
CA ASP A 92 -12.09 0.63 -0.71
C ASP A 92 -11.55 1.91 -0.05
N SER A 93 -11.83 3.07 -0.66
CA SER A 93 -11.38 4.37 -0.15
C SER A 93 -11.96 4.65 1.23
N LEU A 94 -11.10 5.08 2.15
CA LEU A 94 -11.50 5.49 3.50
C LEU A 94 -12.20 6.86 3.47
N PRO A 95 -13.08 7.14 4.46
CA PRO A 95 -13.67 8.46 4.59
C PRO A 95 -12.59 9.51 4.87
N PRO A 96 -12.65 10.69 4.24
CA PRO A 96 -11.63 11.72 4.41
C PRO A 96 -11.69 12.38 5.79
N ARG A 97 -10.55 12.88 6.27
CA ARG A 97 -10.53 13.77 7.44
C ARG A 97 -11.05 15.15 7.08
N SER A 98 -11.44 15.90 8.10
CA SER A 98 -11.97 17.25 7.91
C SER A 98 -10.92 18.16 7.28
N LEU A 99 -11.33 19.00 6.34
CA LEU A 99 -10.45 19.97 5.69
C LEU A 99 -9.66 20.84 6.69
N LYS A 100 -10.28 21.18 7.83
CA LYS A 100 -9.62 21.94 8.90
C LYS A 100 -8.35 21.25 9.42
N GLU A 101 -8.40 19.93 9.63
CA GLU A 101 -7.26 19.13 10.08
C GLU A 101 -6.14 19.11 9.03
N VAL A 102 -6.53 18.97 7.76
CA VAL A 102 -5.61 18.99 6.61
C VAL A 102 -4.88 20.32 6.53
N CYS A 103 -5.61 21.44 6.50
CA CYS A 103 -5.04 22.77 6.45
C CYS A 103 -4.10 23.02 7.64
N GLN A 104 -4.51 22.67 8.86
CA GLN A 104 -3.68 22.82 10.06
C GLN A 104 -2.36 22.03 9.96
N THR A 105 -2.41 20.83 9.39
CA THR A 105 -1.20 20.00 9.19
C THR A 105 -0.28 20.63 8.16
N ILE A 106 -0.82 21.10 7.03
CA ILE A 106 -0.07 21.80 6.00
C ILE A 106 0.61 23.06 6.57
N GLU A 107 -0.14 23.94 7.23
CA GLU A 107 0.36 25.20 7.75
C GLU A 107 1.45 24.98 8.82
N LYS A 108 1.28 23.96 9.67
CA LYS A 108 2.26 23.59 10.69
C LYS A 108 3.58 23.09 10.09
N GLU A 109 3.51 22.31 9.01
CA GLU A 109 4.68 21.69 8.39
C GLU A 109 5.40 22.65 7.44
N LEU A 110 4.66 23.53 6.75
CA LEU A 110 5.21 24.46 5.76
C LEU A 110 5.46 25.87 6.31
N GLY A 111 4.93 26.19 7.49
CA GLY A 111 5.16 27.46 8.20
C GLY A 111 4.52 28.69 7.54
N LYS A 112 3.56 28.49 6.64
CA LYS A 112 2.83 29.53 5.89
C LYS A 112 1.33 29.24 5.91
N THR A 113 0.51 30.26 5.71
CA THR A 113 -0.95 30.09 5.64
C THR A 113 -1.34 29.40 4.32
N MET A 114 -2.53 28.78 4.28
CA MET A 114 -3.04 28.18 3.05
C MET A 114 -3.09 29.19 1.89
N ASP A 115 -3.50 30.44 2.16
CA ASP A 115 -3.62 31.51 1.16
C ASP A 115 -2.26 31.98 0.61
N ASP A 116 -1.19 31.87 1.42
CA ASP A 116 0.18 32.16 0.97
C ASP A 116 0.79 31.02 0.12
N LEU A 117 0.31 29.79 0.33
CA LEU A 117 0.84 28.59 -0.30
C LEU A 117 0.17 28.29 -1.65
N PHE A 118 -1.15 28.45 -1.72
CA PHE A 118 -1.95 28.00 -2.85
C PHE A 118 -2.90 29.09 -3.35
N LEU A 119 -2.99 29.24 -4.68
CA LEU A 119 -4.02 30.05 -5.34
C LEU A 119 -5.40 29.38 -5.27
N ASP A 120 -5.41 28.05 -5.37
CA ASP A 120 -6.60 27.23 -5.23
C ASP A 120 -6.24 25.92 -4.53
N PHE A 121 -7.16 25.41 -3.72
CA PHE A 121 -6.99 24.15 -3.00
C PHE A 121 -8.33 23.42 -2.98
N ASP A 122 -8.37 22.26 -3.64
CA ASP A 122 -9.61 21.51 -3.78
C ASP A 122 -10.01 20.89 -2.44
N LYS A 123 -11.24 21.19 -2.01
CA LYS A 123 -11.76 20.79 -0.70
C LYS A 123 -12.08 19.29 -0.66
N VAL A 124 -12.38 18.71 -1.82
CA VAL A 124 -12.63 17.29 -1.98
C VAL A 124 -11.30 16.60 -2.31
N PRO A 125 -10.87 15.59 -1.52
CA PRO A 125 -9.63 14.89 -1.83
C PRO A 125 -9.77 14.03 -3.09
N LEU A 126 -8.70 13.95 -3.87
CA LEU A 126 -8.57 13.03 -5.02
C LEU A 126 -8.51 11.57 -4.57
N ALA A 127 -7.88 11.34 -3.42
CA ALA A 127 -7.73 10.01 -2.82
C ALA A 127 -7.58 10.11 -1.30
N THR A 128 -8.05 9.08 -0.59
CA THR A 128 -7.84 8.92 0.84
C THR A 128 -7.24 7.53 1.10
N ALA A 129 -6.16 7.50 1.86
CA ALA A 129 -5.45 6.29 2.26
C ALA A 129 -5.46 6.14 3.79
N SER A 130 -4.82 5.09 4.31
CA SER A 130 -4.84 4.76 5.74
C SER A 130 -4.14 5.77 6.65
N ILE A 131 -3.12 6.47 6.14
CA ILE A 131 -2.30 7.41 6.92
C ILE A 131 -2.39 8.86 6.42
N ALA A 132 -2.96 9.08 5.25
CA ALA A 132 -2.91 10.35 4.54
C ALA A 132 -4.06 10.50 3.54
N GLN A 133 -4.28 11.72 3.11
CA GLN A 133 -5.17 12.05 1.99
C GLN A 133 -4.47 12.97 0.99
N VAL A 134 -4.92 12.91 -0.26
CA VAL A 134 -4.32 13.61 -1.40
C VAL A 134 -5.31 14.63 -1.93
N HIS A 135 -4.89 15.88 -2.04
CA HIS A 135 -5.67 16.99 -2.58
C HIS A 135 -5.04 17.55 -3.84
N ARG A 136 -5.86 18.06 -4.76
CA ARG A 136 -5.40 18.89 -5.86
C ARG A 136 -5.25 20.33 -5.38
N ALA A 137 -4.22 21.02 -5.83
CA ALA A 137 -4.04 22.43 -5.55
C ALA A 137 -3.29 23.12 -6.70
N THR A 138 -3.29 24.45 -6.67
CA THR A 138 -2.52 25.30 -7.58
C THR A 138 -1.59 26.17 -6.74
N LEU A 139 -0.29 26.11 -7.00
CA LEU A 139 0.71 26.94 -6.32
C LEU A 139 0.61 28.41 -6.74
N SER A 140 1.26 29.30 -6.00
CA SER A 140 1.31 30.75 -6.26
C SER A 140 1.89 31.14 -7.63
N ASP A 141 2.70 30.28 -8.24
CA ASP A 141 3.25 30.45 -9.60
C ASP A 141 2.33 29.89 -10.71
N GLY A 142 1.16 29.33 -10.34
CA GLY A 142 0.19 28.74 -11.26
C GLY A 142 0.42 27.26 -11.56
N GLN A 143 1.45 26.62 -11.01
CA GLN A 143 1.69 25.19 -11.22
C GLN A 143 0.62 24.34 -10.51
N GLU A 144 0.04 23.38 -11.24
CA GLU A 144 -0.89 22.40 -10.66
C GLU A 144 -0.13 21.28 -9.94
N VAL A 145 -0.58 20.97 -8.73
CA VAL A 145 0.09 20.01 -7.84
C VAL A 145 -0.90 19.09 -7.14
N VAL A 146 -0.39 17.96 -6.68
CA VAL A 146 -1.04 17.14 -5.65
C VAL A 146 -0.33 17.34 -4.32
N VAL A 147 -1.13 17.50 -3.26
CA VAL A 147 -0.67 17.67 -1.88
C VAL A 147 -1.13 16.45 -1.09
N LYS A 148 -0.19 15.54 -0.80
CA LYS A 148 -0.39 14.39 0.08
C LYS A 148 -0.11 14.83 1.52
N VAL A 149 -1.10 14.70 2.39
CA VAL A 149 -1.05 15.19 3.77
C VAL A 149 -1.34 14.04 4.72
N GLN A 150 -0.42 13.75 5.64
CA GLN A 150 -0.68 12.78 6.70
C GLN A 150 -1.75 13.31 7.65
N HIS A 151 -2.58 12.40 8.15
CA HIS A 151 -3.56 12.74 9.18
C HIS A 151 -2.88 13.16 10.48
N ASP A 152 -3.43 14.15 11.19
CA ASP A 152 -2.78 14.68 12.39
C ASP A 152 -2.72 13.61 13.48
N GLY A 153 -1.56 13.43 14.11
CA GLY A 153 -1.37 12.44 15.19
C GLY A 153 -1.29 10.98 14.77
N ILE A 154 -1.38 10.64 13.46
CA ILE A 154 -1.32 9.24 12.99
C ILE A 154 -0.04 8.52 13.42
N LYS A 155 1.10 9.22 13.40
CA LYS A 155 2.41 8.65 13.74
C LYS A 155 2.43 8.01 15.13
N ALA A 156 1.94 8.73 16.15
CA ALA A 156 1.91 8.21 17.52
C ALA A 156 1.00 6.99 17.64
N VAL A 157 -0.12 6.99 16.92
CA VAL A 157 -1.11 5.90 16.92
C VAL A 157 -0.52 4.65 16.29
N ILE A 158 0.11 4.77 15.13
CA ILE A 158 0.73 3.64 14.43
C ILE A 158 1.84 3.01 15.26
N LEU A 159 2.70 3.82 15.88
CA LEU A 159 3.79 3.30 16.70
C LEU A 159 3.27 2.53 17.92
N GLU A 160 2.20 2.99 18.56
CA GLU A 160 1.57 2.27 19.67
C GLU A 160 0.81 1.01 19.21
N ASP A 161 0.14 1.07 18.06
CA ASP A 161 -0.53 -0.10 17.50
C ASP A 161 0.45 -1.19 17.04
N LEU A 162 1.64 -0.81 16.54
CA LEU A 162 2.72 -1.75 16.24
C LEU A 162 3.18 -2.49 17.50
N LYS A 163 3.34 -1.77 18.62
CA LYS A 163 3.66 -2.39 19.92
C LYS A 163 2.57 -3.35 20.38
N ASN A 164 1.30 -2.99 20.18
CA ASN A 164 0.17 -3.85 20.51
C ASN A 164 0.14 -5.12 19.64
N ALA A 165 0.35 -4.99 18.33
CA ALA A 165 0.43 -6.11 17.40
C ALA A 165 1.59 -7.04 17.76
N LYS A 166 2.79 -6.50 18.03
CA LYS A 166 3.94 -7.29 18.50
C LYS A 166 3.64 -8.03 19.80
N SER A 167 3.03 -7.35 20.77
CA SER A 167 2.67 -7.96 22.05
C SER A 167 1.66 -9.12 21.89
N ILE A 168 0.73 -9.02 20.93
CA ILE A 168 -0.18 -10.12 20.59
C ILE A 168 0.59 -11.29 19.98
N VAL A 169 1.52 -11.03 19.06
CA VAL A 169 2.37 -12.07 18.45
C VAL A 169 3.21 -12.77 19.50
N ASP A 170 3.86 -12.01 20.39
CA ASP A 170 4.67 -12.56 21.49
C ASP A 170 3.80 -13.45 22.41
N TRP A 171 2.58 -13.02 22.73
CA TRP A 171 1.63 -13.80 23.53
C TRP A 171 1.16 -15.08 22.83
N ILE A 172 0.83 -15.01 21.53
CA ILE A 172 0.42 -16.17 20.73
C ILE A 172 1.57 -17.17 20.63
N ALA A 173 2.81 -16.73 20.40
CA ALA A 173 3.96 -17.62 20.32
C ALA A 173 4.23 -18.33 21.65
N TRP A 174 3.96 -17.68 22.79
CA TRP A 174 4.02 -18.31 24.10
C TRP A 174 2.89 -19.32 24.33
N ALA A 175 1.65 -18.98 23.95
CA ALA A 175 0.48 -19.83 24.17
C ALA A 175 0.40 -21.01 23.18
N GLU A 176 0.83 -20.79 21.94
CA GLU A 176 0.78 -21.72 20.80
C GLU A 176 2.14 -21.75 20.07
N PRO A 177 3.16 -22.43 20.62
CA PRO A 177 4.53 -22.43 20.05
C PRO A 177 4.64 -22.93 18.60
N GLN A 178 3.62 -23.64 18.11
CA GLN A 178 3.55 -24.09 16.72
C GLN A 178 3.31 -22.96 15.71
N TYR A 179 2.83 -21.79 16.14
CA TYR A 179 2.61 -20.63 15.29
C TYR A 179 3.66 -19.56 15.53
N ASN A 180 4.53 -19.34 14.53
CA ASN A 180 5.56 -18.31 14.61
C ASN A 180 5.27 -17.15 13.63
N PHE A 181 4.70 -16.07 14.14
CA PHE A 181 4.43 -14.86 13.37
C PHE A 181 5.50 -13.76 13.53
N HIS A 182 6.60 -14.02 14.27
CA HIS A 182 7.67 -13.04 14.48
C HIS A 182 8.25 -12.48 13.18
N PRO A 183 8.60 -13.30 12.17
CA PRO A 183 9.18 -12.78 10.92
C PRO A 183 8.27 -11.76 10.22
N MET A 184 6.95 -11.96 10.32
CA MET A 184 5.97 -11.04 9.74
C MET A 184 5.94 -9.73 10.52
N ILE A 185 5.77 -9.78 11.85
CA ILE A 185 5.64 -8.56 12.65
C ILE A 185 6.94 -7.74 12.74
N ASP A 186 8.10 -8.40 12.69
CA ASP A 186 9.40 -7.73 12.70
C ASP A 186 9.63 -6.91 11.42
N GLU A 187 9.28 -7.47 10.25
CA GLU A 187 9.32 -6.71 8.99
C GLU A 187 8.34 -5.53 9.04
N TRP A 188 7.14 -5.71 9.59
CA TRP A 188 6.19 -4.61 9.77
C TRP A 188 6.70 -3.52 10.70
N CYS A 189 7.30 -3.89 11.83
CA CYS A 189 7.91 -2.94 12.76
C CYS A 189 9.07 -2.16 12.13
N LYS A 190 9.73 -2.73 11.12
CA LYS A 190 10.82 -2.09 10.38
C LYS A 190 10.32 -1.19 9.25
N GLU A 191 9.31 -1.62 8.50
CA GLU A 191 8.85 -0.92 7.29
C GLU A 191 7.76 0.13 7.57
N ALA A 192 6.78 -0.16 8.44
CA ALA A 192 5.68 0.77 8.70
C ALA A 192 6.11 2.16 9.21
N PRO A 193 7.16 2.32 10.06
CA PRO A 193 7.63 3.63 10.46
C PRO A 193 8.23 4.46 9.32
N LYS A 194 8.72 3.84 8.24
CA LYS A 194 9.33 4.56 7.12
C LYS A 194 8.29 5.34 6.31
N GLU A 195 7.06 4.85 6.25
CA GLU A 195 5.94 5.52 5.57
C GLU A 195 5.38 6.71 6.35
N LEU A 196 5.76 6.84 7.62
CA LEU A 196 5.39 8.00 8.44
C LEU A 196 6.31 9.20 8.20
N ASP A 197 7.29 9.07 7.31
CA ASP A 197 8.17 10.17 6.87
C ASP A 197 8.15 10.27 5.35
N PHE A 198 7.43 11.25 4.82
CA PHE A 198 7.32 11.47 3.38
C PHE A 198 8.61 11.94 2.71
N ASN A 199 9.66 12.30 3.47
CA ASN A 199 10.96 12.56 2.86
C ASN A 199 11.56 11.29 2.24
N HIS A 200 11.30 10.11 2.81
CA HIS A 200 11.73 8.86 2.21
C HIS A 200 11.03 8.59 0.88
N GLU A 201 9.71 8.79 0.81
CA GLU A 201 8.95 8.64 -0.43
C GLU A 201 9.41 9.65 -1.51
N ALA A 202 9.68 10.89 -1.11
CA ALA A 202 10.25 11.92 -1.98
C ALA A 202 11.61 11.52 -2.55
N GLU A 203 12.54 11.03 -1.72
CA GLU A 203 13.85 10.57 -2.17
C GLU A 203 13.76 9.36 -3.10
N ASN A 204 12.92 8.39 -2.76
CA ASN A 204 12.66 7.21 -3.57
C ASN A 204 12.10 7.60 -4.95
N THR A 205 11.13 8.51 -4.99
CA THR A 205 10.52 9.02 -6.23
C THR A 205 11.56 9.68 -7.14
N ARG A 206 12.40 10.58 -6.58
CA ARG A 206 13.50 11.22 -7.33
C ARG A 206 14.50 10.19 -7.87
N LYS A 207 14.84 9.19 -7.06
CA LYS A 207 15.79 8.15 -7.44
C LYS A 207 15.26 7.27 -8.57
N VAL A 208 14.00 6.82 -8.49
CA VAL A 208 13.39 6.01 -9.56
C VAL A 208 13.21 6.83 -10.83
N SER A 209 12.74 8.08 -10.72
CA SER A 209 12.62 9.00 -11.87
C SER A 209 13.95 9.17 -12.61
N LYS A 210 15.04 9.36 -11.86
CA LYS A 210 16.40 9.44 -12.42
C LYS A 210 16.84 8.13 -13.07
N ASN A 211 16.64 6.99 -12.41
CA ASN A 211 17.07 5.69 -12.90
C ASN A 211 16.35 5.26 -14.18
N LEU A 212 15.04 5.54 -14.28
CA LEU A 212 14.24 5.25 -15.46
C LEU A 212 14.44 6.28 -16.58
N HIS A 213 15.30 7.29 -16.37
CA HIS A 213 15.55 8.36 -17.33
C HIS A 213 14.25 9.01 -17.81
N CYS A 214 13.34 9.32 -16.87
CA CYS A 214 12.06 9.95 -17.14
C CYS A 214 12.27 11.41 -17.63
N ASN A 215 12.70 11.58 -18.88
CA ASN A 215 12.83 12.88 -19.52
C ASN A 215 11.51 13.22 -20.23
N LYS A 216 10.94 14.40 -19.96
CA LYS A 216 9.71 14.89 -20.61
C LYS A 216 9.85 15.11 -22.13
N ARG A 217 11.07 15.01 -22.68
CA ARG A 217 11.36 15.19 -24.11
C ARG A 217 11.55 13.83 -24.77
N CYS A 218 10.80 13.60 -25.86
CA CYS A 218 11.09 12.54 -26.82
C CYS A 218 12.45 12.85 -27.44
N ASP A 219 13.50 12.22 -26.92
CA ASP A 219 14.82 12.26 -27.54
C ASP A 219 14.89 11.11 -28.55
N ASP A 220 15.25 11.39 -29.80
CA ASP A 220 15.25 10.40 -30.90
C ASP A 220 16.34 9.33 -30.71
N ASN A 221 17.27 9.54 -29.77
CA ASN A 221 18.28 8.57 -29.34
C ASN A 221 17.86 7.85 -28.05
N LYS A 222 16.78 7.05 -28.13
CA LYS A 222 16.37 6.20 -27.00
C LYS A 222 17.39 5.05 -26.83
N PRO A 223 18.06 4.91 -25.66
CA PRO A 223 18.88 3.73 -25.40
C PRO A 223 18.02 2.46 -25.46
N ALA A 224 18.61 1.32 -25.83
CA ALA A 224 17.89 0.04 -25.99
C ALA A 224 17.10 -0.41 -24.74
N ASN A 225 17.41 0.17 -23.57
CA ASN A 225 16.80 -0.15 -22.28
C ASN A 225 15.80 0.92 -21.82
N HIS A 226 15.43 1.88 -22.68
CA HIS A 226 14.49 2.95 -22.33
C HIS A 226 13.13 2.38 -21.95
N VAL A 227 12.53 2.98 -20.92
CA VAL A 227 11.21 2.66 -20.41
C VAL A 227 10.32 3.88 -20.61
N ASP A 228 9.17 3.73 -21.25
CA ASP A 228 8.29 4.86 -21.55
C ASP A 228 7.21 5.03 -20.46
N VAL A 229 7.64 5.55 -19.30
CA VAL A 229 6.76 5.85 -18.16
C VAL A 229 6.93 7.29 -17.69
N LEU A 230 5.92 7.76 -16.97
CA LEU A 230 5.88 9.08 -16.35
C LEU A 230 5.92 8.94 -14.83
N ILE A 231 6.66 9.85 -14.18
CA ILE A 231 6.74 9.95 -12.72
C ILE A 231 6.58 11.43 -12.37
N PRO A 232 5.69 11.79 -11.43
CA PRO A 232 5.49 13.18 -11.05
C PRO A 232 6.76 13.76 -10.42
N GLU A 233 7.06 15.02 -10.74
CA GLU A 233 8.16 15.73 -10.12
C GLU A 233 7.89 16.00 -8.63
N VAL A 234 8.91 15.81 -7.79
CA VAL A 234 8.83 16.15 -6.36
C VAL A 234 9.18 17.62 -6.16
N ILE A 235 8.16 18.42 -5.83
CA ILE A 235 8.30 19.88 -5.66
C ILE A 235 8.78 20.21 -4.25
N GLN A 236 8.12 19.67 -3.24
CA GLN A 236 8.46 19.91 -1.84
C GLN A 236 8.07 18.72 -0.96
N SER A 237 8.85 18.44 0.07
CA SER A 237 8.55 17.40 1.06
C SER A 237 8.89 17.85 2.48
N THR A 238 8.10 17.39 3.43
CA THR A 238 8.38 17.39 4.86
C THR A 238 8.10 15.99 5.42
N GLU A 239 8.15 15.81 6.74
CA GLU A 239 7.78 14.54 7.37
C GLU A 239 6.31 14.17 7.07
N LYS A 240 5.40 15.15 7.05
CA LYS A 240 3.94 14.92 6.94
C LYS A 240 3.27 15.47 5.68
N VAL A 241 3.97 16.25 4.86
CA VAL A 241 3.43 16.83 3.63
C VAL A 241 4.34 16.50 2.45
N LEU A 242 3.77 16.02 1.36
CA LEU A 242 4.46 15.78 0.10
C LEU A 242 3.69 16.46 -1.04
N ILE A 243 4.38 17.38 -1.73
CA ILE A 243 3.85 18.11 -2.88
C ILE A 243 4.53 17.56 -4.14
N LEU A 244 3.71 17.02 -5.05
CA LEU A 244 4.14 16.47 -6.33
C LEU A 244 3.45 17.21 -7.47
N GLU A 245 4.04 17.17 -8.66
CA GLU A 245 3.38 17.58 -9.90
C GLU A 245 2.02 16.86 -10.05
N TYR A 246 0.97 17.61 -10.38
CA TYR A 246 -0.30 17.00 -10.75
C TYR A 246 -0.19 16.37 -12.15
N MET A 247 -0.51 15.08 -12.25
CA MET A 247 -0.56 14.39 -13.54
C MET A 247 -1.99 13.99 -13.86
N ASP A 248 -2.56 14.56 -14.91
CA ASP A 248 -3.93 14.25 -15.33
C ASP A 248 -3.99 12.87 -16.02
N GLY A 249 -4.57 11.90 -15.32
CA GLY A 249 -4.59 10.52 -15.78
C GLY A 249 -5.84 9.74 -15.36
N VAL A 250 -6.06 8.62 -16.05
CA VAL A 250 -7.16 7.68 -15.84
C VAL A 250 -6.66 6.49 -15.02
N ARG A 251 -7.46 5.99 -14.08
CA ARG A 251 -7.08 4.83 -13.26
C ARG A 251 -7.01 3.56 -14.12
N LEU A 252 -6.07 2.66 -13.81
CA LEU A 252 -5.93 1.39 -14.54
C LEU A 252 -7.19 0.50 -14.51
N ASN A 253 -7.99 0.60 -13.45
CA ASN A 253 -9.22 -0.18 -13.29
C ASN A 253 -10.45 0.46 -13.96
N ASP A 254 -10.34 1.68 -14.48
CA ASP A 254 -11.42 2.34 -15.22
C ASP A 254 -11.41 1.88 -16.68
N THR A 255 -11.98 0.71 -16.91
CA THR A 255 -11.97 0.08 -18.23
C THR A 255 -12.75 0.86 -19.29
N GLU A 256 -13.77 1.60 -18.88
CA GLU A 256 -14.63 2.38 -19.79
C GLU A 256 -13.87 3.60 -20.32
N SER A 257 -13.25 4.39 -19.43
CA SER A 257 -12.46 5.55 -19.83
C SER A 257 -11.26 5.15 -20.68
N LEU A 258 -10.57 4.05 -20.34
CA LEU A 258 -9.44 3.56 -21.14
C LEU A 258 -9.87 3.11 -22.54
N GLN A 259 -11.05 2.50 -22.67
CA GLN A 259 -11.60 2.12 -23.98
C GLN A 259 -12.00 3.35 -24.80
N ALA A 260 -12.59 4.37 -24.18
CA ALA A 260 -12.95 5.62 -24.83
C ALA A 260 -11.73 6.38 -25.36
N LEU A 261 -10.60 6.32 -24.65
CA LEU A 261 -9.32 6.88 -25.08
C LEU A 261 -8.60 6.03 -26.15
N GLY A 262 -9.07 4.81 -26.43
CA GLY A 262 -8.40 3.89 -27.37
C GLY A 262 -7.05 3.38 -26.85
N VAL A 263 -6.89 3.27 -25.53
CA VAL A 263 -5.64 2.82 -24.89
C VAL A 263 -5.41 1.34 -25.18
N ASP A 264 -4.22 1.03 -25.70
CA ASP A 264 -3.74 -0.35 -25.83
C ASP A 264 -3.28 -0.88 -24.46
N LYS A 265 -4.17 -1.62 -23.79
CA LYS A 265 -3.92 -2.18 -22.45
C LYS A 265 -2.74 -3.15 -22.44
N GLN A 266 -2.49 -3.87 -23.54
CA GLN A 266 -1.38 -4.82 -23.59
C GLN A 266 -0.05 -4.06 -23.56
N LYS A 267 0.11 -3.05 -24.44
CA LYS A 267 1.31 -2.21 -24.43
C LYS A 267 1.53 -1.51 -23.10
N LEU A 268 0.45 -1.04 -22.47
CA LEU A 268 0.53 -0.40 -21.17
C LEU A 268 1.09 -1.33 -20.08
N VAL A 269 0.59 -2.57 -20.01
CA VAL A 269 1.08 -3.57 -19.06
C VAL A 269 2.50 -4.00 -19.39
N GLU A 270 2.86 -4.12 -20.67
CA GLU A 270 4.23 -4.40 -21.11
C GLU A 270 5.19 -3.31 -20.64
N GLU A 271 4.84 -2.02 -20.76
CA GLU A 271 5.68 -0.92 -20.30
C GLU A 271 5.77 -0.82 -18.78
N ILE A 272 4.67 -1.07 -18.04
CA ILE A 272 4.72 -1.20 -16.58
C ILE A 272 5.65 -2.35 -16.17
N THR A 273 5.52 -3.51 -16.83
CA THR A 273 6.36 -4.68 -16.54
C THR A 273 7.83 -4.39 -16.85
N ARG A 274 8.11 -3.69 -17.96
CA ARG A 274 9.45 -3.24 -18.34
C ARG A 274 10.03 -2.29 -17.31
N ALA A 275 9.25 -1.35 -16.79
CA ALA A 275 9.67 -0.43 -15.74
C ALA A 275 10.08 -1.16 -14.45
N TYR A 276 9.30 -2.16 -14.04
CA TYR A 276 9.62 -2.98 -12.87
C TYR A 276 10.81 -3.90 -13.11
N ALA A 277 10.92 -4.49 -14.31
CA ALA A 277 12.08 -5.29 -14.69
C ALA A 277 13.37 -4.45 -14.69
N HIS A 278 13.33 -3.21 -15.20
CA HIS A 278 14.46 -2.29 -15.13
C HIS A 278 14.86 -2.00 -13.68
N GLN A 279 13.89 -1.63 -12.84
CA GLN A 279 14.11 -1.38 -11.42
C GLN A 279 14.74 -2.59 -10.69
N ILE A 280 14.28 -3.81 -10.98
CA ILE A 280 14.77 -5.04 -10.33
C ILE A 280 16.14 -5.45 -10.87
N TYR A 281 16.29 -5.59 -12.19
CA TYR A 281 17.46 -6.25 -12.80
C TYR A 281 18.57 -5.29 -13.21
N VAL A 282 18.23 -4.05 -13.58
CA VAL A 282 19.21 -3.03 -13.95
C VAL A 282 19.62 -2.27 -12.69
N ASP A 283 18.68 -1.57 -12.07
CA ASP A 283 18.98 -0.67 -10.95
C ASP A 283 19.22 -1.45 -9.66
N GLY A 284 18.43 -2.50 -9.41
CA GLY A 284 18.36 -3.16 -8.10
C GLY A 284 17.66 -2.31 -7.06
N PHE A 285 16.91 -1.30 -7.47
CA PHE A 285 16.13 -0.45 -6.60
C PHE A 285 14.71 -0.42 -7.14
N PHE A 286 13.81 -1.12 -6.45
CA PHE A 286 12.48 -1.41 -6.99
C PHE A 286 11.36 -1.08 -6.01
N ASN A 287 10.22 -0.70 -6.57
CA ASN A 287 8.98 -0.54 -5.84
C ASN A 287 8.41 -1.90 -5.41
N GLY A 288 8.18 -2.08 -4.12
CA GLY A 288 7.65 -3.29 -3.50
C GLY A 288 6.12 -3.35 -3.46
N ASP A 289 5.42 -2.31 -3.90
CA ASP A 289 3.95 -2.23 -3.88
C ASP A 289 3.33 -1.92 -5.27
N PRO A 290 3.18 -2.94 -6.14
CA PRO A 290 2.57 -2.78 -7.46
C PRO A 290 1.04 -2.73 -7.43
N HIS A 291 0.43 -2.13 -6.41
CA HIS A 291 -1.02 -2.02 -6.31
C HIS A 291 -1.62 -1.23 -7.50
N PRO A 292 -2.74 -1.66 -8.12
CA PRO A 292 -3.33 -0.97 -9.27
C PRO A 292 -3.65 0.52 -9.04
N GLY A 293 -3.90 0.91 -7.79
CA GLY A 293 -4.13 2.31 -7.40
C GLY A 293 -2.90 3.21 -7.51
N ASN A 294 -1.70 2.64 -7.61
CA ASN A 294 -0.43 3.39 -7.72
C ASN A 294 -0.08 3.73 -9.18
N PHE A 295 -1.00 3.47 -10.11
CA PHE A 295 -0.82 3.68 -11.54
C PHE A 295 -1.97 4.51 -12.12
N LEU A 296 -1.62 5.48 -12.96
CA LEU A 296 -2.55 6.15 -13.87
C LEU A 296 -2.10 5.96 -15.32
N VAL A 297 -2.96 6.33 -16.25
CA VAL A 297 -2.68 6.39 -17.68
C VAL A 297 -2.84 7.83 -18.15
N SER A 298 -1.83 8.40 -18.79
CA SER A 298 -1.91 9.76 -19.31
C SER A 298 -3.02 9.88 -20.35
N LYS A 299 -3.81 10.96 -20.26
CA LYS A 299 -4.89 11.21 -21.23
C LYS A 299 -4.39 11.66 -22.59
N GLU A 300 -3.20 12.26 -22.65
CA GLU A 300 -2.60 12.71 -23.91
C GLU A 300 -1.87 11.56 -24.63
N PRO A 301 -2.01 11.44 -25.96
CA PRO A 301 -1.20 10.55 -26.78
C PRO A 301 0.28 11.00 -26.86
N PRO A 302 1.26 10.07 -26.86
CA PRO A 302 1.09 8.64 -26.59
C PRO A 302 0.66 8.39 -25.14
N HIS A 303 -0.37 7.56 -24.94
CA HIS A 303 -0.88 7.18 -23.62
C HIS A 303 0.19 6.38 -22.88
N ARG A 304 0.71 6.93 -21.79
CA ARG A 304 1.82 6.37 -21.02
C ARG A 304 1.39 6.00 -19.61
N PRO A 305 1.97 4.93 -19.01
CA PRO A 305 1.80 4.66 -17.59
C PRO A 305 2.43 5.78 -16.75
N ILE A 306 1.69 6.23 -15.74
CA ILE A 306 2.15 7.16 -14.71
C ILE A 306 2.31 6.37 -13.41
N LEU A 307 3.49 6.38 -12.80
CA LEU A 307 3.79 5.70 -11.54
C LEU A 307 3.76 6.72 -10.40
N LEU A 308 2.90 6.52 -9.39
CA LEU A 308 2.60 7.54 -8.38
C LEU A 308 3.28 7.32 -7.03
N ASP A 309 3.33 6.08 -6.54
CA ASP A 309 3.72 5.80 -5.15
C ASP A 309 5.04 5.04 -5.09
N PHE A 310 6.00 5.60 -4.35
CA PHE A 310 7.31 4.99 -4.07
C PHE A 310 7.60 4.95 -2.55
N GLY A 311 6.56 4.86 -1.73
CA GLY A 311 6.65 4.75 -0.27
C GLY A 311 7.33 3.47 0.19
N LEU A 312 7.17 2.37 -0.58
CA LEU A 312 7.80 1.09 -0.30
C LEU A 312 8.80 0.71 -1.39
N THR A 313 10.06 1.08 -1.25
CA THR A 313 11.13 0.62 -2.15
C THR A 313 12.15 -0.26 -1.44
N LYS A 314 12.76 -1.19 -2.20
CA LYS A 314 13.78 -2.11 -1.69
C LYS A 314 15.02 -2.07 -2.56
N LEU A 315 16.18 -2.21 -1.92
CA LEU A 315 17.48 -2.33 -2.57
C LEU A 315 17.91 -3.80 -2.60
N LEU A 316 18.22 -4.30 -3.79
CA LEU A 316 18.75 -5.62 -4.06
C LEU A 316 20.26 -5.52 -4.28
N SER A 317 21.03 -6.39 -3.63
CA SER A 317 22.45 -6.54 -3.92
C SER A 317 22.67 -7.10 -5.32
N SER A 318 23.83 -6.85 -5.91
CA SER A 318 24.19 -7.38 -7.22
C SER A 318 24.10 -8.90 -7.28
N ASP A 319 24.49 -9.61 -6.22
CA ASP A 319 24.41 -11.06 -6.15
C ASP A 319 22.96 -11.55 -6.20
N LEU A 320 22.07 -10.87 -5.46
CA LEU A 320 20.65 -11.22 -5.44
C LEU A 320 19.97 -10.91 -6.78
N LYS A 321 20.33 -9.78 -7.43
CA LYS A 321 19.88 -9.48 -8.79
C LYS A 321 20.24 -10.59 -9.77
N GLN A 322 21.49 -11.03 -9.75
CA GLN A 322 21.97 -12.09 -10.63
C GLN A 322 21.30 -13.44 -10.33
N ALA A 323 21.10 -13.76 -9.04
CA ALA A 323 20.41 -14.98 -8.63
C ALA A 323 18.95 -14.99 -9.13
N LEU A 324 18.22 -13.88 -8.96
CA LEU A 324 16.86 -13.73 -9.46
C LEU A 324 16.80 -13.84 -11.00
N ALA A 325 17.72 -13.18 -11.71
CA ALA A 325 17.78 -13.26 -13.17
C ALA A 325 18.01 -14.70 -13.67
N LYS A 326 18.93 -15.43 -13.03
CA LYS A 326 19.20 -16.85 -13.35
C LYS A 326 17.99 -17.73 -13.07
N MET A 327 17.29 -17.51 -11.95
CA MET A 327 16.08 -18.24 -11.60
C MET A 327 14.98 -18.03 -12.65
N PHE A 328 14.74 -16.78 -13.07
CA PHE A 328 13.75 -16.46 -14.10
C PHE A 328 14.11 -17.06 -15.46
N LEU A 329 15.38 -17.00 -15.86
CA LEU A 329 15.85 -17.59 -17.12
C LEU A 329 15.63 -19.11 -17.12
N ALA A 330 16.04 -19.80 -16.06
CA ALA A 330 15.85 -21.24 -15.92
C ALA A 330 14.37 -21.65 -15.96
N ALA A 331 13.49 -20.87 -15.30
CA ALA A 331 12.05 -21.12 -15.33
C ALA A 331 11.44 -20.92 -16.74
N ALA A 332 11.88 -19.88 -17.46
CA ALA A 332 11.42 -19.63 -18.83
C ALA A 332 11.87 -20.75 -19.79
N GLU A 333 13.13 -21.18 -19.69
CA GLU A 333 13.67 -22.28 -20.49
C GLU A 333 12.95 -23.61 -20.20
N ALA A 334 12.66 -23.91 -18.93
CA ALA A 334 11.91 -25.11 -18.55
C ALA A 334 10.47 -25.10 -19.08
N CYS A 335 9.83 -23.93 -19.16
CA CYS A 335 8.48 -23.79 -19.72
C CYS A 335 8.45 -24.04 -21.24
N HIS A 336 9.53 -23.68 -21.95
CA HIS A 336 9.71 -24.00 -23.37
C HIS A 336 10.04 -25.48 -23.63
N GLN A 337 10.40 -26.25 -22.59
CA GLN A 337 10.66 -27.69 -22.64
C GLN A 337 9.49 -28.53 -22.10
N GLY A 338 8.24 -28.09 -22.27
CA GLY A 338 7.04 -28.89 -21.94
C GLY A 338 7.10 -30.33 -22.46
N PRO A 339 6.44 -31.30 -21.80
CA PRO A 339 6.81 -32.71 -21.85
C PRO A 339 6.80 -33.26 -23.26
N ALA A 340 7.97 -33.67 -23.74
CA ALA A 340 8.07 -34.55 -24.89
C ALA A 340 7.63 -35.96 -24.48
N GLY A 341 6.34 -36.27 -24.66
CA GLY A 341 5.80 -37.64 -24.66
C GLY A 341 5.54 -38.25 -23.29
#